data_AF-A0A2D5H4A3-F1
#
_entry.id   AF-A0A2D5H4A3-F1
#
_cell.length_a   1.000
_cell.length_b   1.000
_cell.length_c   1.000
_cell.angle_alpha   90.00
_cell.angle_beta   90.00
_cell.angle_gamma   90.00
#
_symmetry.space_group_name_H-M   'P 1'
#
loop_
_entity.id
_entity.type
_entity.pdbx_description
1 polymer ?
#
loop_
_entity_poly.entity_id
_entity_poly.type
_entity_poly.pdbx_seq_one_letter_code
_entity_poly.pdbx_strand_id
1 'polypeptide(L)'
;MLNFRADWNVQFLFVGIALTVMLLSEPLMAQSSKKTNVKQINVQADKLKDSFIRESAEIARKYSEAGDYEKSREMLEVIQSIQKDVPGVKAMITQLNEKLMSSNSSDFDIDVARNWSTPAGLVAKGKMVRIQAMGTYDFVADIKTTVEGLPHSTAMKELADGIPTGALMGIVISQEKGKPKMSKPFLIGEKAEFTPRADGVLMIGLNLPAGHKSTGKLKVRISGYIRRGSN
;
A
#
# COMPACT_ATOMS: atom_id res chain seq x y z
N MET A 1 15.57 38.12 2.18
CA MET A 1 15.48 37.50 3.53
C MET A 1 14.83 36.12 3.36
N LEU A 2 15.34 35.12 4.06
CA LEU A 2 15.46 33.72 3.64
C LEU A 2 14.19 32.96 3.24
N ASN A 3 14.32 32.17 2.18
CA ASN A 3 13.47 31.02 1.82
C ASN A 3 13.83 29.81 2.70
N PHE A 4 12.85 29.20 3.36
CA PHE A 4 12.96 27.89 3.99
C PHE A 4 11.95 26.93 3.35
N ARG A 5 12.45 25.93 2.61
CA ARG A 5 11.72 24.74 2.18
C ARG A 5 12.08 23.63 3.18
N ALA A 6 11.08 23.05 3.84
CA ALA A 6 11.27 21.98 4.81
C ALA A 6 11.10 20.61 4.15
N ASP A 7 12.23 19.95 3.96
CA ASP A 7 12.60 18.58 4.36
C ASP A 7 11.61 17.43 4.13
N TRP A 8 11.93 16.62 3.12
CA TRP A 8 11.68 15.18 3.09
C TRP A 8 12.90 14.46 3.65
N ASN A 9 12.80 13.99 4.89
CA ASN A 9 13.78 13.09 5.50
C ASN A 9 13.41 11.63 5.16
N VAL A 10 14.01 11.08 4.10
CA VAL A 10 14.20 9.63 3.96
C VAL A 10 15.66 9.37 4.30
N GLN A 11 15.92 9.02 5.56
CA GLN A 11 17.23 8.59 6.01
C GLN A 11 17.50 7.20 5.42
N PHE A 12 18.14 7.16 4.26
CA PHE A 12 18.93 6.01 3.87
C PHE A 12 20.09 5.90 4.85
N LEU A 13 20.05 4.89 5.71
CA LEU A 13 21.13 4.57 6.62
C LEU A 13 22.28 3.96 5.78
N PHE A 14 23.08 4.82 5.16
CA PHE A 14 24.38 4.44 4.64
C PHE A 14 25.28 4.16 5.84
N VAL A 15 25.53 2.87 6.10
CA VAL A 15 26.66 2.44 6.93
C VAL A 15 27.92 2.71 6.12
N GLY A 16 28.37 3.96 6.16
CA GLY A 16 29.65 4.39 5.60
C GLY A 16 30.76 4.05 6.57
N ILE A 17 31.54 3.01 6.28
CA ILE A 17 32.85 2.83 6.92
C ILE A 17 33.79 3.83 6.23
N ALA A 18 34.03 4.95 6.91
CA ALA A 18 35.01 5.95 6.49
C ALA A 18 36.43 5.40 6.70
N LEU A 19 37.18 5.24 5.62
CA LEU A 19 38.62 4.99 5.68
C LEU A 19 39.34 6.33 5.42
N THR A 20 39.74 7.00 6.50
CA THR A 20 40.64 8.17 6.45
C THR A 20 42.06 7.70 6.21
N VAL A 21 42.64 8.03 5.05
CA VAL A 21 44.08 7.87 4.78
C VAL A 21 44.70 9.26 4.75
N MET A 22 45.50 9.56 5.79
CA MET A 22 46.39 10.72 5.84
C MET A 22 47.42 10.61 4.70
N LEU A 23 47.46 11.63 3.84
CA LEU A 23 48.52 11.85 2.86
C LEU A 23 49.69 12.53 3.55
N LEU A 24 50.70 11.75 3.95
CA LEU A 24 52.06 12.25 4.12
C LEU A 24 52.89 11.75 2.94
N SER A 25 53.44 12.72 2.23
CA SER A 25 54.19 12.61 0.99
C SER A 25 55.62 12.13 1.20
N GLU A 26 56.04 11.08 0.50
CA GLU A 26 57.42 10.90 0.03
C GLU A 26 57.45 10.22 -1.37
N PRO A 27 58.47 10.51 -2.21
CA PRO A 27 58.45 10.21 -3.64
C PRO A 27 59.10 8.86 -3.98
N LEU A 28 58.87 8.45 -5.23
CA LEU A 28 59.52 7.35 -5.97
C LEU A 28 59.20 5.94 -5.48
N MET A 29 58.44 5.21 -6.30
CA MET A 29 58.92 3.98 -6.94
C MET A 29 57.84 3.45 -7.90
N ALA A 30 58.26 3.20 -9.14
CA ALA A 30 57.71 2.24 -10.10
C ALA A 30 56.18 2.10 -10.15
N GLN A 31 55.58 2.77 -11.13
CA GLN A 31 54.22 2.56 -11.59
C GLN A 31 54.09 1.15 -12.20
N SER A 32 53.97 0.12 -11.35
CA SER A 32 53.49 -1.20 -11.76
C SER A 32 51.99 -1.07 -12.04
N SER A 33 51.61 -1.00 -13.31
CA SER A 33 50.22 -1.14 -13.70
C SER A 33 49.78 -2.58 -13.38
N LYS A 34 49.28 -2.80 -12.16
CA LYS A 34 48.54 -4.01 -11.81
C LYS A 34 47.34 -4.09 -12.76
N LYS A 35 47.43 -4.94 -13.79
CA LYS A 35 46.26 -5.40 -14.55
C LYS A 35 45.33 -6.08 -13.56
N THR A 36 44.33 -5.38 -13.06
CA THR A 36 43.32 -5.93 -12.16
C THR A 36 42.67 -7.13 -12.86
N ASN A 37 42.84 -8.31 -12.28
CA ASN A 37 42.37 -9.55 -12.90
C ASN A 37 40.85 -9.61 -12.80
N VAL A 38 40.15 -9.39 -13.91
CA VAL A 38 38.68 -9.40 -14.01
C VAL A 38 38.07 -10.67 -13.39
N LYS A 39 38.77 -11.82 -13.44
CA LYS A 39 38.31 -13.05 -12.77
C LYS A 39 38.22 -12.90 -11.26
N GLN A 40 39.17 -12.22 -10.62
CA GLN A 40 39.14 -11.98 -9.16
C GLN A 40 38.01 -11.01 -8.79
N ILE A 41 37.75 -10.01 -9.64
CA ILE A 41 36.62 -9.08 -9.45
C ILE A 41 35.30 -9.85 -9.53
N ASN A 42 35.14 -10.75 -10.50
CA ASN A 42 33.92 -11.56 -10.64
C ASN A 42 33.68 -12.46 -9.42
N VAL A 43 34.72 -13.12 -8.91
CA VAL A 43 34.62 -13.94 -7.69
C VAL A 43 34.24 -13.09 -6.48
N GLN A 44 34.76 -11.87 -6.36
CA GLN A 44 34.36 -10.95 -5.29
C GLN A 44 32.90 -10.50 -5.43
N ALA A 45 32.46 -10.19 -6.66
CA ALA A 45 31.08 -9.82 -6.94
C ALA A 45 30.10 -10.96 -6.61
N ASP A 46 30.44 -12.20 -6.96
CA ASP A 46 29.63 -13.37 -6.61
C ASP A 46 29.54 -13.59 -5.10
N LYS A 47 30.67 -13.49 -4.38
CA LYS A 47 30.67 -13.59 -2.91
C LYS A 47 29.81 -12.51 -2.25
N LEU A 48 29.88 -11.28 -2.76
CA LEU A 48 29.07 -10.17 -2.25
C LEU A 48 27.59 -10.40 -2.51
N LYS A 49 27.23 -10.91 -3.70
CA LYS A 49 25.87 -11.30 -4.04
C LYS A 49 25.35 -12.39 -3.10
N ASP A 50 26.14 -13.42 -2.85
CA ASP A 50 25.76 -14.53 -1.97
C ASP A 50 25.60 -14.10 -0.51
N SER A 51 26.50 -13.24 0.00
CA SER A 51 26.38 -12.70 1.35
C SER A 51 25.14 -11.82 1.49
N PHE A 52 24.89 -10.96 0.50
CA PHE A 52 23.72 -10.10 0.49
C PHE A 52 22.42 -10.91 0.51
N ILE A 53 22.31 -11.95 -0.32
CA ILE A 53 21.13 -12.83 -0.38
C ILE A 53 20.91 -13.51 0.98
N ARG A 54 21.97 -14.06 1.57
CA ARG A 54 21.89 -14.75 2.87
C ARG A 54 21.47 -13.81 3.99
N GLU A 55 22.10 -12.64 4.09
CA GLU A 55 21.78 -11.65 5.13
C GLU A 55 20.37 -11.08 4.95
N SER A 56 19.96 -10.82 3.72
CA SER A 56 18.59 -10.38 3.40
C SER A 56 17.56 -11.44 3.78
N ALA A 57 17.83 -12.72 3.51
CA ALA A 57 16.93 -13.82 3.89
C ALA A 57 16.78 -13.92 5.41
N GLU A 58 17.88 -13.76 6.15
CA GLU A 58 17.88 -13.73 7.62
C GLU A 58 17.06 -12.54 8.16
N ILE A 59 17.21 -11.34 7.56
CA ILE A 59 16.41 -10.16 7.92
C ILE A 59 14.92 -10.40 7.61
N ALA A 60 14.60 -10.96 6.44
CA ALA A 60 13.23 -11.30 6.08
C ALA A 60 12.59 -12.26 7.10
N ARG A 61 13.34 -13.27 7.55
CA ARG A 61 12.91 -14.21 8.60
C ARG A 61 12.61 -13.47 9.90
N LYS A 62 13.51 -12.61 10.36
CA LYS A 62 13.32 -11.81 11.59
C LYS A 62 12.07 -10.92 11.52
N TYR A 63 11.80 -10.29 10.37
CA TYR A 63 10.56 -9.54 10.19
C TYR A 63 9.31 -10.43 10.26
N SER A 64 9.34 -11.61 9.62
CA SER A 64 8.21 -12.55 9.70
C SER A 64 7.99 -13.07 11.13
N GLU A 65 9.05 -13.33 11.89
CA GLU A 65 8.99 -13.77 13.28
C GLU A 65 8.44 -12.67 14.20
N ALA A 66 8.74 -11.41 13.89
CA ALA A 66 8.18 -10.25 14.56
C ALA A 66 6.72 -9.93 14.12
N GLY A 67 6.14 -10.70 13.19
CA GLY A 67 4.80 -10.46 12.65
C GLY A 67 4.72 -9.32 11.61
N ASP A 68 5.85 -8.69 11.26
CA ASP A 68 5.94 -7.67 10.21
C ASP A 68 6.08 -8.35 8.83
N TYR A 69 4.99 -8.99 8.40
CA TYR A 69 4.96 -9.74 7.15
C TYR A 69 5.15 -8.84 5.91
N GLU A 70 4.82 -7.54 6.00
CA GLU A 70 5.00 -6.59 4.91
C GLU A 70 6.49 -6.37 4.63
N LYS A 71 7.28 -6.02 5.66
CA LYS A 71 8.73 -5.86 5.51
C LYS A 71 9.45 -7.17 5.19
N SER A 72 8.96 -8.28 5.74
CA SER A 72 9.49 -9.61 5.39
C SER A 72 9.39 -9.87 3.88
N ARG A 73 8.21 -9.60 3.31
CA ARG A 73 7.98 -9.75 1.86
C ARG A 73 8.83 -8.77 1.04
N GLU A 74 8.90 -7.49 1.44
CA GLU A 74 9.72 -6.49 0.74
C GLU A 74 11.19 -6.93 0.66
N MET A 75 11.74 -7.50 1.72
CA MET A 75 13.11 -8.01 1.73
C MET A 75 13.30 -9.20 0.76
N LEU A 76 12.31 -10.10 0.66
CA LEU A 76 12.33 -11.20 -0.30
C LEU A 76 12.18 -10.71 -1.76
N GLU A 77 11.41 -9.65 -2.01
CA GLU A 77 11.30 -9.01 -3.32
C GLU A 77 12.65 -8.38 -3.75
N VAL A 78 13.42 -7.82 -2.80
CA VAL A 78 14.78 -7.33 -3.06
C VAL A 78 15.72 -8.48 -3.47
N ILE A 79 15.67 -9.62 -2.77
CA ILE A 79 16.43 -10.82 -3.16
C ILE A 79 16.09 -11.25 -4.58
N GLN A 80 14.79 -11.30 -4.93
CA GLN A 80 14.33 -11.67 -6.26
C GLN A 80 14.78 -10.70 -7.36
N SER A 81 14.95 -9.41 -7.03
CA SER A 81 15.45 -8.41 -7.98
C SER A 81 16.93 -8.62 -8.36
N ILE A 82 17.71 -9.22 -7.46
CA ILE A 82 19.12 -9.54 -7.65
C ILE A 82 19.29 -10.91 -8.31
N GLN A 83 18.53 -11.91 -7.85
CA GLN A 83 18.53 -13.25 -8.41
C GLN A 83 17.07 -13.74 -8.53
N LYS A 84 16.58 -13.83 -9.77
CA LYS A 84 15.16 -14.11 -10.05
C LYS A 84 14.68 -15.47 -9.52
N ASP A 85 15.56 -16.47 -9.55
CA ASP A 85 15.26 -17.87 -9.23
C ASP A 85 16.04 -18.36 -8.01
N VAL A 86 15.87 -17.68 -6.87
CA VAL A 86 16.31 -18.24 -5.58
C VAL A 86 15.30 -19.28 -5.10
N PRO A 87 15.70 -20.54 -4.88
CA PRO A 87 14.79 -21.59 -4.40
C PRO A 87 14.07 -21.18 -3.10
N GLY A 88 12.76 -21.42 -3.04
CA GLY A 88 11.94 -21.13 -1.86
C GLY A 88 11.49 -19.68 -1.68
N VAL A 89 12.17 -18.68 -2.25
CA VAL A 89 11.82 -17.25 -2.10
C VAL A 89 10.42 -16.94 -2.64
N LYS A 90 10.10 -17.40 -3.85
CA LYS A 90 8.78 -17.20 -4.46
C LYS A 90 7.65 -17.83 -3.63
N ALA A 91 7.87 -19.04 -3.12
CA ALA A 91 6.89 -19.73 -2.29
C ALA A 91 6.66 -18.99 -0.95
N MET A 92 7.74 -18.50 -0.33
CA MET A 92 7.67 -17.72 0.89
C MET A 92 6.95 -16.38 0.68
N ILE A 93 7.20 -15.68 -0.42
CA ILE A 93 6.46 -14.46 -0.81
C ILE A 93 4.95 -14.77 -0.91
N THR A 94 4.57 -15.87 -1.55
CA THR A 94 3.15 -16.28 -1.64
C THR A 94 2.56 -16.55 -0.26
N GLN A 95 3.25 -17.30 0.60
CA GLN A 95 2.78 -17.57 1.96
C GLN A 95 2.63 -16.30 2.80
N LEU A 96 3.57 -15.36 2.69
CA LEU A 96 3.48 -14.07 3.38
C LEU A 96 2.35 -13.20 2.86
N ASN A 97 2.09 -13.23 1.55
CA ASN A 97 0.92 -12.56 0.96
C ASN A 97 -0.38 -13.14 1.54
N GLU A 98 -0.51 -14.47 1.60
CA GLU A 98 -1.68 -15.12 2.21
C GLU A 98 -1.83 -14.76 3.69
N LYS A 99 -0.73 -14.79 4.45
CA LYS A 99 -0.72 -14.35 5.85
C LYS A 99 -1.19 -12.90 5.98
N LEU A 100 -0.66 -11.97 5.19
CA LEU A 100 -1.09 -10.56 5.19
C LEU A 100 -2.58 -10.39 4.87
N MET A 101 -3.10 -11.18 3.93
CA MET A 101 -4.53 -11.18 3.62
C MET A 101 -5.38 -11.73 4.76
N SER A 102 -4.86 -12.66 5.57
CA SER A 102 -5.60 -13.24 6.70
C SER A 102 -5.43 -12.51 8.03
N SER A 103 -4.26 -11.94 8.30
CA SER A 103 -3.88 -11.42 9.62
C SER A 103 -4.12 -9.94 9.76
N ASN A 104 -4.03 -9.19 8.66
CA ASN A 104 -4.28 -7.75 8.64
C ASN A 104 -5.74 -7.49 8.26
N SER A 105 -6.67 -8.02 9.06
CA SER A 105 -8.10 -7.81 8.88
C SER A 105 -8.65 -6.82 9.91
N SER A 106 -9.58 -5.97 9.49
CA SER A 106 -10.29 -5.05 10.37
C SER A 106 -11.78 -5.09 10.07
N ASP A 107 -12.58 -5.20 11.13
CA ASP A 107 -14.03 -5.17 11.05
C ASP A 107 -14.54 -3.79 11.46
N PHE A 108 -15.61 -3.33 10.81
CA PHE A 108 -16.33 -2.13 11.21
C PHE A 108 -17.76 -2.11 10.69
N ASP A 109 -18.59 -1.33 11.37
CA ASP A 109 -19.97 -1.12 10.98
C ASP A 109 -20.07 0.10 10.05
N ILE A 110 -20.91 -0.01 9.03
CA ILE A 110 -21.36 1.12 8.23
C ILE A 110 -22.62 1.66 8.89
N ASP A 111 -22.56 2.93 9.29
CA ASP A 111 -23.73 3.69 9.71
C ASP A 111 -24.57 4.01 8.47
N VAL A 112 -25.62 3.23 8.24
CA VAL A 112 -26.51 3.34 7.07
C VAL A 112 -27.27 4.66 7.06
N ALA A 113 -27.42 5.33 8.22
CA ALA A 113 -28.03 6.66 8.28
C ALA A 113 -27.12 7.75 7.69
N ARG A 114 -25.85 7.41 7.39
CA ARG A 114 -24.88 8.28 6.73
C ARG A 114 -24.48 7.66 5.39
N ASN A 115 -24.40 8.48 4.34
CA ASN A 115 -23.93 8.02 3.03
C ASN A 115 -22.50 7.45 3.07
N TRP A 116 -21.63 8.01 3.92
CA TRP A 116 -20.21 7.64 4.02
C TRP A 116 -19.82 7.34 5.45
N SER A 117 -19.16 6.20 5.64
CA SER A 117 -18.61 5.83 6.94
C SER A 117 -17.30 6.56 7.23
N THR A 118 -16.76 6.30 8.43
CA THR A 118 -15.38 6.62 8.75
C THR A 118 -14.41 5.97 7.75
N PRO A 119 -13.21 6.54 7.56
CA PRO A 119 -12.17 5.95 6.73
C PRO A 119 -11.96 4.47 7.04
N ALA A 120 -11.98 3.62 6.00
CA ALA A 120 -11.67 2.21 6.15
C ALA A 120 -10.17 2.02 6.48
N GLY A 121 -9.32 2.90 5.96
CA GLY A 121 -7.87 2.94 6.24
C GLY A 121 -7.07 3.52 5.09
N LEU A 122 -5.76 3.55 5.26
CA LEU A 122 -4.80 3.93 4.23
C LEU A 122 -4.49 2.74 3.33
N VAL A 123 -4.51 2.97 2.02
CA VAL A 123 -4.20 1.99 0.98
C VAL A 123 -3.03 2.45 0.13
N ALA A 124 -2.26 1.50 -0.39
CA ALA A 124 -1.09 1.77 -1.21
C ALA A 124 -1.30 1.35 -2.67
N LYS A 125 -0.72 2.12 -3.59
CA LYS A 125 -0.76 1.87 -5.03
C LYS A 125 -0.26 0.47 -5.36
N GLY A 126 -1.03 -0.25 -6.16
CA GLY A 126 -0.67 -1.59 -6.63
C GLY A 126 -0.75 -2.69 -5.55
N LYS A 127 -1.18 -2.35 -4.33
CA LYS A 127 -1.29 -3.31 -3.23
C LYS A 127 -2.75 -3.67 -2.98
N MET A 128 -3.10 -4.94 -3.19
CA MET A 128 -4.48 -5.41 -3.16
C MET A 128 -5.07 -5.38 -1.74
N VAL A 129 -6.34 -5.03 -1.65
CA VAL A 129 -7.18 -5.20 -0.47
C VAL A 129 -8.40 -6.07 -0.80
N ARG A 130 -8.87 -6.84 0.19
CA ARG A 130 -10.09 -7.62 0.12
C ARG A 130 -11.14 -7.03 1.03
N ILE A 131 -12.34 -6.87 0.50
CA ILE A 131 -13.48 -6.31 1.22
C ILE A 131 -14.59 -7.34 1.20
N GLN A 132 -15.18 -7.61 2.36
CA GLN A 132 -16.36 -8.45 2.54
C GLN A 132 -17.39 -7.66 3.31
N ALA A 133 -18.64 -7.68 2.86
CA ALA A 133 -19.73 -7.01 3.51
C ALA A 133 -20.88 -7.99 3.75
N MET A 134 -21.54 -7.83 4.89
CA MET A 134 -22.69 -8.64 5.27
C MET A 134 -23.73 -7.79 6.00
N GLY A 135 -24.97 -8.26 5.94
CA GLY A 135 -26.12 -7.60 6.54
C GLY A 135 -27.09 -7.05 5.50
N THR A 136 -28.18 -6.54 6.01
CA THR A 136 -29.29 -5.96 5.24
C THR A 136 -29.70 -4.66 5.92
N TYR A 137 -30.29 -3.76 5.15
CA TYR A 137 -30.76 -2.48 5.65
C TYR A 137 -31.99 -2.02 4.86
N ASP A 138 -32.80 -1.17 5.47
CA ASP A 138 -33.96 -0.58 4.86
C ASP A 138 -33.57 0.71 4.14
N PHE A 139 -33.73 0.72 2.83
CA PHE A 139 -33.54 1.94 2.03
C PHE A 139 -34.86 2.70 1.92
N VAL A 140 -34.92 3.87 2.55
CA VAL A 140 -36.08 4.77 2.53
C VAL A 140 -35.69 6.11 1.92
N ALA A 141 -36.38 6.52 0.86
CA ALA A 141 -36.19 7.81 0.21
C ALA A 141 -37.55 8.48 -0.06
N ASP A 142 -37.72 9.70 0.44
CA ASP A 142 -38.82 10.60 0.11
C ASP A 142 -38.21 11.88 -0.47
N ILE A 143 -38.03 11.88 -1.79
CA ILE A 143 -37.26 12.89 -2.51
C ILE A 143 -38.08 13.41 -3.69
N LYS A 144 -38.27 14.73 -3.73
CA LYS A 144 -38.85 15.41 -4.90
C LYS A 144 -37.81 15.45 -6.03
N THR A 145 -38.24 15.05 -7.22
CA THR A 145 -37.39 15.05 -8.43
C THR A 145 -38.17 15.63 -9.61
N THR A 146 -37.46 15.92 -10.70
CA THR A 146 -38.03 16.42 -11.96
C THR A 146 -38.08 15.27 -12.99
N VAL A 147 -38.50 15.56 -14.23
CA VAL A 147 -38.45 14.60 -15.35
C VAL A 147 -37.02 14.15 -15.69
N GLU A 148 -35.99 14.85 -15.21
CA GLU A 148 -34.58 14.50 -15.38
C GLU A 148 -34.10 13.45 -14.37
N GLY A 149 -34.84 13.21 -13.28
CA GLY A 149 -34.49 12.24 -12.24
C GLY A 149 -33.51 12.78 -11.19
N LEU A 150 -32.87 11.87 -10.45
CA LEU A 150 -31.91 12.21 -9.39
C LEU A 150 -30.52 12.49 -9.96
N PRO A 151 -29.78 13.46 -9.42
CA PRO A 151 -28.44 13.77 -9.90
C PRO A 151 -27.44 12.65 -9.55
N HIS A 152 -26.47 12.42 -10.44
CA HIS A 152 -25.54 11.29 -10.38
C HIS A 152 -24.07 11.63 -10.73
N SER A 153 -23.68 12.91 -10.61
CA SER A 153 -22.41 13.40 -11.17
C SER A 153 -21.23 13.33 -10.20
N THR A 154 -21.49 13.56 -8.91
CA THR A 154 -20.44 13.72 -7.91
C THR A 154 -20.55 12.65 -6.83
N ALA A 155 -19.71 11.62 -6.97
CA ALA A 155 -19.53 10.62 -5.92
C ALA A 155 -19.23 11.32 -4.57
N MET A 156 -19.92 10.87 -3.54
CA MET A 156 -19.97 11.42 -2.18
C MET A 156 -20.95 12.56 -1.89
N LYS A 157 -21.42 13.29 -2.90
CA LYS A 157 -22.48 14.30 -2.73
C LYS A 157 -23.83 13.83 -3.26
N GLU A 158 -23.75 13.06 -4.34
CA GLU A 158 -24.86 12.55 -5.13
C GLU A 158 -24.69 11.05 -5.33
N LEU A 159 -25.58 10.46 -6.14
CA LEU A 159 -25.41 9.09 -6.60
C LEU A 159 -24.13 8.97 -7.43
N ALA A 160 -23.39 7.89 -7.23
CA ALA A 160 -22.27 7.53 -8.08
C ALA A 160 -22.76 6.90 -9.37
N ASP A 161 -22.33 7.46 -10.51
CA ASP A 161 -22.62 6.91 -11.82
C ASP A 161 -22.04 5.48 -11.99
N GLY A 162 -22.81 4.60 -12.62
CA GLY A 162 -22.45 3.20 -12.86
C GLY A 162 -22.47 2.29 -11.63
N ILE A 163 -22.92 2.75 -10.47
CA ILE A 163 -23.11 1.94 -9.27
C ILE A 163 -24.61 1.85 -8.96
N PRO A 164 -25.19 0.66 -8.67
CA PRO A 164 -26.60 0.55 -8.31
C PRO A 164 -26.94 1.38 -7.07
N THR A 165 -28.11 2.02 -7.08
CA THR A 165 -28.61 2.74 -5.89
C THR A 165 -28.77 1.76 -4.72
N GLY A 166 -28.29 2.19 -3.56
CA GLY A 166 -28.27 1.41 -2.34
C GLY A 166 -27.16 0.36 -2.24
N ALA A 167 -26.31 0.21 -3.25
CA ALA A 167 -25.17 -0.71 -3.18
C ALA A 167 -24.01 -0.13 -2.36
N LEU A 168 -23.24 -1.02 -1.73
CA LEU A 168 -22.00 -0.66 -1.06
C LEU A 168 -20.90 -0.40 -2.11
N MET A 169 -20.20 0.71 -1.95
CA MET A 169 -19.13 1.14 -2.85
C MET A 169 -17.92 1.69 -2.09
N GLY A 170 -16.79 1.72 -2.79
CA GLY A 170 -15.55 2.29 -2.28
C GLY A 170 -15.04 3.42 -3.17
N ILE A 171 -14.31 4.36 -2.55
CA ILE A 171 -13.58 5.41 -3.26
C ILE A 171 -12.26 5.68 -2.54
N VAL A 172 -11.18 5.84 -3.31
CA VAL A 172 -9.88 6.28 -2.78
C VAL A 172 -9.75 7.78 -2.94
N ILE A 173 -9.45 8.47 -1.85
CA ILE A 173 -9.07 9.89 -1.82
C ILE A 173 -7.56 9.96 -1.75
N SER A 174 -6.94 10.40 -2.85
CA SER A 174 -5.50 10.58 -2.99
C SER A 174 -5.12 12.07 -2.89
N GLN A 175 -3.84 12.37 -2.73
CA GLN A 175 -3.32 13.73 -2.82
C GLN A 175 -2.62 13.91 -4.17
N GLU A 176 -3.14 14.80 -5.02
CA GLU A 176 -2.52 15.16 -6.30
C GLU A 176 -2.20 16.65 -6.30
N LYS A 177 -0.91 17.01 -6.41
CA LYS A 177 -0.43 18.41 -6.37
C LYS A 177 -0.94 19.18 -5.13
N GLY A 178 -1.00 18.51 -3.98
CA GLY A 178 -1.46 19.10 -2.71
C GLY A 178 -2.97 19.31 -2.62
N LYS A 179 -3.76 18.78 -3.56
CA LYS A 179 -5.22 18.82 -3.51
C LYS A 179 -5.80 17.40 -3.40
N PRO A 180 -6.88 17.22 -2.62
CA PRO A 180 -7.56 15.93 -2.55
C PRO A 180 -8.18 15.61 -3.91
N LYS A 181 -7.88 14.41 -4.43
CA LYS A 181 -8.48 13.89 -5.66
C LYS A 181 -9.16 12.56 -5.39
N MET A 182 -10.44 12.53 -5.73
CA MET A 182 -11.27 11.33 -5.68
C MET A 182 -11.01 10.45 -6.90
N SER A 183 -10.83 9.17 -6.67
CA SER A 183 -10.82 8.14 -7.73
C SER A 183 -12.23 7.84 -8.24
N LYS A 184 -12.32 7.07 -9.34
CA LYS A 184 -13.62 6.54 -9.79
C LYS A 184 -14.17 5.57 -8.72
N PRO A 185 -15.43 5.70 -8.30
CA PRO A 185 -16.05 4.72 -7.41
C PRO A 185 -16.03 3.32 -7.98
N PHE A 186 -16.00 2.32 -7.10
CA PHE A 186 -16.11 0.91 -7.48
C PHE A 186 -17.15 0.19 -6.63
N LEU A 187 -17.85 -0.75 -7.25
CA LEU A 187 -18.84 -1.60 -6.58
C LEU A 187 -18.12 -2.56 -5.64
N ILE A 188 -18.58 -2.64 -4.39
CA ILE A 188 -18.11 -3.65 -3.43
C ILE A 188 -19.08 -4.82 -3.39
N GLY A 189 -20.39 -4.56 -3.26
CA GLY A 189 -21.39 -5.62 -3.05
C GLY A 189 -21.09 -6.42 -1.79
N GLU A 190 -21.27 -7.75 -1.85
CA GLU A 190 -20.92 -8.66 -0.75
C GLU A 190 -19.42 -8.92 -0.63
N LYS A 191 -18.68 -8.91 -1.75
CA LYS A 191 -17.24 -9.18 -1.78
C LYS A 191 -16.59 -8.48 -2.96
N ALA A 192 -15.44 -7.83 -2.69
CA ALA A 192 -14.59 -7.26 -3.73
C ALA A 192 -13.11 -7.47 -3.43
N GLU A 193 -12.32 -7.66 -4.49
CA GLU A 193 -10.87 -7.50 -4.48
C GLU A 193 -10.54 -6.21 -5.23
N PHE A 194 -9.81 -5.31 -4.58
CA PHE A 194 -9.52 -4.00 -5.14
C PHE A 194 -8.02 -3.71 -5.09
N THR A 195 -7.48 -3.21 -6.20
CA THR A 195 -6.08 -2.76 -6.28
C THR A 195 -6.05 -1.26 -6.55
N PRO A 196 -5.62 -0.43 -5.56
CA PRO A 196 -5.56 1.02 -5.70
C PRO A 196 -4.62 1.46 -6.82
N ARG A 197 -5.00 2.50 -7.56
CA ARG A 197 -4.15 3.11 -8.61
C ARG A 197 -3.22 4.20 -8.08
N ALA A 198 -3.46 4.67 -6.86
CA ALA A 198 -2.69 5.68 -6.15
C ALA A 198 -2.76 5.40 -4.65
N ASP A 199 -1.79 5.92 -3.91
CA ASP A 199 -1.83 5.93 -2.44
C ASP A 199 -2.94 6.88 -1.97
N GLY A 200 -3.59 6.55 -0.85
CA GLY A 200 -4.63 7.40 -0.31
C GLY A 200 -5.45 6.77 0.80
N VAL A 201 -6.53 7.47 1.15
CA VAL A 201 -7.52 7.03 2.13
C VAL A 201 -8.63 6.31 1.40
N LEU A 202 -8.88 5.04 1.74
CA LEU A 202 -10.05 4.31 1.28
C LEU A 202 -11.27 4.69 2.13
N MET A 203 -12.27 5.22 1.47
CA MET A 203 -13.60 5.48 2.02
C MET A 203 -14.56 4.41 1.51
N ILE A 204 -15.46 3.95 2.39
CA ILE A 204 -16.53 3.01 2.05
C ILE A 204 -17.86 3.68 2.39
N GLY A 205 -18.87 3.47 1.57
CA GLY A 205 -20.17 4.11 1.72
C GLY A 205 -21.23 3.45 0.87
N LEU A 206 -22.48 3.82 1.12
CA LEU A 206 -23.63 3.36 0.35
C LEU A 206 -23.97 4.37 -0.74
N ASN A 207 -24.36 3.88 -1.91
CA ASN A 207 -24.80 4.72 -3.01
C ASN A 207 -26.23 5.22 -2.82
N LEU A 208 -26.39 6.18 -1.92
CA LEU A 208 -27.68 6.70 -1.49
C LEU A 208 -27.83 8.18 -1.90
N PRO A 209 -29.03 8.59 -2.33
CA PRO A 209 -29.29 9.98 -2.67
C PRO A 209 -29.31 10.84 -1.39
N ALA A 210 -29.03 12.13 -1.54
CA ALA A 210 -29.12 13.08 -0.44
C ALA A 210 -30.55 13.12 0.14
N GLY A 211 -30.68 13.17 1.46
CA GLY A 211 -31.98 13.24 2.15
C GLY A 211 -32.69 11.90 2.36
N HIS A 212 -32.05 10.77 2.05
CA HIS A 212 -32.54 9.46 2.43
C HIS A 212 -32.69 9.32 3.97
N LYS A 213 -33.51 8.37 4.41
CA LYS A 213 -33.77 8.05 5.82
C LYS A 213 -33.54 6.56 6.10
N SER A 214 -32.48 6.02 5.52
CA SER A 214 -32.18 4.59 5.60
C SER A 214 -31.80 4.17 7.02
N THR A 215 -32.19 2.96 7.40
CA THR A 215 -31.92 2.39 8.73
C THR A 215 -31.39 0.97 8.62
N GLY A 216 -30.59 0.54 9.60
CA GLY A 216 -30.00 -0.79 9.63
C GLY A 216 -28.51 -0.75 9.96
N LYS A 217 -27.84 -1.89 9.82
CA LYS A 217 -26.40 -2.00 10.03
C LYS A 217 -25.81 -2.95 9.00
N LEU A 218 -24.72 -2.53 8.37
CA LEU A 218 -23.89 -3.41 7.56
C LEU A 218 -22.56 -3.61 8.26
N LYS A 219 -22.07 -4.84 8.29
CA LYS A 219 -20.74 -5.16 8.79
C LYS A 219 -19.80 -5.32 7.61
N VAL A 220 -18.66 -4.66 7.67
CA VAL A 220 -17.62 -4.74 6.65
C VAL A 220 -16.34 -5.25 7.29
N ARG A 221 -15.77 -6.27 6.67
CA ARG A 221 -14.42 -6.76 6.92
C ARG A 221 -13.52 -6.34 5.79
N ILE A 222 -12.46 -5.61 6.11
CA ILE A 222 -11.40 -5.28 5.16
C ILE A 222 -10.11 -6.01 5.55
N SER A 223 -9.37 -6.49 4.57
CA SER A 223 -8.11 -7.20 4.81
C SER A 223 -7.09 -6.97 3.69
N GLY A 224 -5.83 -7.30 3.97
CA GLY A 224 -4.72 -7.17 3.01
C GLY A 224 -3.84 -5.95 3.29
N TYR A 225 -3.45 -5.21 2.24
CA TYR A 225 -2.56 -4.05 2.37
C TYR A 225 -3.32 -2.79 2.78
N ILE A 226 -3.78 -2.77 4.02
CA ILE A 226 -4.47 -1.63 4.61
C ILE A 226 -3.86 -1.25 5.96
N ARG A 227 -3.62 0.03 6.18
CA ARG A 227 -3.20 0.55 7.49
C ARG A 227 -4.33 1.38 8.07
N ARG A 228 -4.98 0.88 9.11
CA ARG A 228 -5.95 1.68 9.86
C ARG A 228 -5.17 2.55 10.84
N GLY A 229 -5.43 3.85 10.88
CA GLY A 229 -4.91 4.69 11.95
C GLY A 229 -5.38 4.12 13.28
N SER A 230 -4.46 3.73 14.15
CA SER A 230 -4.81 3.39 15.53
C SER A 230 -5.41 4.64 16.17
N ASN A 231 -6.65 4.52 16.66
CA ASN A 231 -7.08 5.37 17.77
C ASN A 231 -6.24 5.03 19.00
#